data_AF-A0A6J5F665-F1
#
_entry.id   AF-A0A6J5F665-F1
#
_cell.length_a   1.000
_cell.length_b   1.000
_cell.length_c   1.000
_cell.angle_alpha   90.00
_cell.angle_beta   90.00
_cell.angle_gamma   90.00
#
_symmetry.space_group_name_H-M   'P 1'
#
loop_
_entity.id
_entity.type
_entity.pdbx_description
1 polymer ?
#
loop_
_entity_poly.entity_id
_entity_poly.type
_entity_poly.pdbx_seq_one_letter_code
_entity_poly.pdbx_strand_id
1 'polypeptide(L)'
;MWYGKGPGVDRAGDALKHGNAYGSSPHGGVLVVAGDDHGCVSSSMPHQSDFAMMAWHMPIVNPSNVADMLQFGLYGWALSRFSGTWVGFKAI
;
A
#
# COMPACT_ATOMS: atom_id res chain seq x y z
N MET A 1 0.03 -1.52 10.31
CA MET A 1 -0.71 -1.52 9.04
C MET A 1 -1.32 -0.15 8.88
N TRP A 2 -1.31 0.40 7.67
CA TRP A 2 -2.05 1.62 7.33
C TRP A 2 -3.06 1.31 6.23
N TYR A 3 -4.22 1.97 6.26
CA TYR A 3 -5.23 1.89 5.21
C TYR A 3 -5.78 3.28 4.90
N GLY A 4 -5.96 3.56 3.62
CA GLY A 4 -6.67 4.74 3.14
C GLY A 4 -7.08 4.61 1.68
N LYS A 5 -8.13 5.33 1.30
CA LYS A 5 -8.51 5.54 -0.10
C LYS A 5 -7.76 6.74 -0.67
N GLY A 6 -7.90 7.01 -1.97
CA GLY A 6 -7.25 8.11 -2.70
C GLY A 6 -6.93 9.38 -1.89
N PRO A 7 -7.94 10.13 -1.39
CA PRO A 7 -7.67 11.35 -0.64
C PRO A 7 -6.93 11.13 0.71
N GLY A 8 -6.98 9.92 1.26
CA GLY A 8 -6.18 9.50 2.41
C GLY A 8 -4.72 9.26 2.05
N VAL A 9 -4.45 8.67 0.88
CA VAL A 9 -3.08 8.49 0.34
C VAL A 9 -2.45 9.86 0.10
N ASP A 10 -3.18 10.78 -0.52
CA ASP A 10 -2.69 12.14 -0.78
C ASP A 10 -2.29 12.87 0.51
N ARG A 11 -3.16 12.81 1.53
CA ARG A 11 -2.93 13.50 2.81
C ARG A 11 -1.86 12.83 3.67
N ALA A 12 -1.72 11.51 3.58
CA ALA A 12 -0.73 10.76 4.36
C ALA A 12 0.64 10.69 3.67
N GLY A 13 0.76 11.19 2.43
CA GLY A 13 1.92 10.94 1.57
C GLY A 13 3.27 11.27 2.20
N ASP A 14 3.38 12.37 2.96
CA ASP A 14 4.61 12.72 3.66
C ASP A 14 5.03 11.66 4.70
N ALA A 15 4.10 11.26 5.57
CA ALA A 15 4.35 10.25 6.60
C ALA A 15 4.65 8.87 5.97
N LEU A 16 3.95 8.51 4.89
CA LEU A 16 4.17 7.24 4.18
C LEU A 16 5.54 7.21 3.50
N LYS A 17 5.92 8.29 2.81
CA LYS A 17 7.23 8.44 2.15
C LYS A 17 8.37 8.38 3.16
N HIS A 18 8.30 9.18 4.22
CA HIS A 18 9.32 9.19 5.26
C HIS A 18 9.39 7.84 5.99
N GLY A 19 8.25 7.26 6.32
CA GLY A 19 8.17 5.92 6.91
C GLY A 19 8.92 4.88 6.08
N ASN A 20 8.68 4.83 4.76
CA ASN A 20 9.40 3.92 3.88
C ASN A 20 10.90 4.20 3.83
N ALA A 21 11.31 5.47 3.80
CA ALA A 21 12.72 5.86 3.77
C ALA A 21 13.49 5.42 5.04
N TYR A 22 12.83 5.41 6.21
CA TYR A 22 13.41 4.88 7.45
C TYR A 22 13.31 3.35 7.57
N GLY A 23 12.51 2.72 6.72
CA GLY A 23 12.36 1.29 6.62
C GLY A 23 11.37 0.68 7.62
N SER A 24 11.32 -0.65 7.61
CA SER A 24 10.43 -1.46 8.44
C SER A 24 11.22 -2.28 9.45
N SER A 25 10.55 -2.67 10.55
CA SER A 25 11.14 -3.62 11.51
C SER A 25 11.17 -5.04 10.92
N PRO A 26 12.26 -5.82 11.10
CA PRO A 26 12.32 -7.20 10.63
C PRO A 26 11.31 -8.12 11.33
N HIS A 27 10.77 -7.72 12.49
CA HIS A 27 9.75 -8.47 13.23
C HIS A 27 8.33 -7.92 13.04
N GLY A 28 8.21 -6.65 12.66
CA GLY A 28 6.92 -5.98 12.45
C GLY A 28 6.46 -5.96 10.99
N GLY A 29 7.34 -5.57 10.07
CA GLY A 29 6.99 -5.19 8.71
C GLY A 29 6.04 -3.97 8.68
N VAL A 30 5.70 -3.49 7.49
CA VAL A 30 4.65 -2.48 7.27
C VAL A 30 3.94 -2.74 5.95
N LEU A 31 2.61 -2.88 6.02
CA LEU A 31 1.71 -2.93 4.86
C LEU A 31 0.90 -1.62 4.76
N VAL A 32 0.94 -0.99 3.59
CA VAL A 32 0.23 0.25 3.22
C VAL A 32 -0.87 -0.12 2.24
N VAL A 33 -2.10 -0.25 2.72
CA VAL A 33 -3.24 -0.69 1.92
C VAL A 33 -3.94 0.52 1.28
N ALA A 34 -3.91 0.61 -0.05
CA ALA A 34 -4.63 1.62 -0.81
C ALA A 34 -5.94 1.06 -1.36
N GLY A 35 -7.05 1.61 -0.91
CA GLY A 35 -8.38 1.31 -1.43
C GLY A 35 -8.68 2.12 -2.69
N ASP A 36 -8.10 1.72 -3.83
CA ASP A 36 -8.32 2.37 -5.11
C ASP A 36 -9.71 2.01 -5.67
N ASP A 37 -10.45 3.03 -6.11
CA ASP A 37 -11.80 2.91 -6.67
C ASP A 37 -11.79 3.53 -8.06
N HIS A 38 -11.55 2.71 -9.09
CA HIS A 38 -11.48 3.19 -10.47
C HIS A 38 -12.84 3.58 -11.03
N GLY A 39 -13.92 2.99 -10.50
CA GLY A 39 -15.29 3.23 -10.96
C GLY A 39 -15.97 4.43 -10.30
N CYS A 40 -15.31 5.06 -9.31
CA CYS A 40 -15.88 6.12 -8.48
C CYS A 40 -17.22 5.74 -7.85
N VAL A 41 -17.43 4.46 -7.56
CA VAL A 41 -18.72 3.98 -7.04
C VAL A 41 -18.97 4.51 -5.63
N SER A 42 -17.89 4.79 -4.91
CA SER A 42 -17.90 5.28 -3.53
C SER A 42 -16.95 6.46 -3.29
N SER A 43 -16.40 7.03 -4.37
CA SER A 43 -15.35 8.06 -4.33
C SER A 43 -15.73 9.26 -5.19
N SER A 44 -15.34 10.46 -4.77
CA SER A 44 -15.60 11.68 -5.55
C SER A 44 -14.83 11.74 -6.87
N MET A 45 -13.67 11.08 -6.94
CA MET A 45 -12.76 11.06 -8.09
C MET A 45 -12.08 9.70 -8.19
N PRO A 46 -11.70 9.25 -9.41
CA PRO A 46 -10.97 8.00 -9.58
C PRO A 46 -9.57 8.17 -9.03
N HIS A 47 -9.02 7.13 -8.41
CA HIS A 47 -7.67 7.17 -7.85
C HIS A 47 -6.88 5.94 -8.26
N GLN A 48 -5.59 6.18 -8.49
CA GLN A 48 -4.59 5.17 -8.84
C GLN A 48 -3.35 5.41 -7.99
N SER A 49 -3.25 4.71 -6.87
CA SER A 49 -2.22 4.95 -5.87
C SER A 49 -0.83 4.43 -6.26
N ASP A 50 -0.72 3.64 -7.34
CA ASP A 50 0.55 3.04 -7.77
C ASP A 50 1.62 4.11 -8.03
N PHE A 51 1.26 5.23 -8.66
CA PHE A 51 2.22 6.28 -9.00
C PHE A 51 2.84 6.92 -7.78
N ALA A 52 2.05 7.15 -6.73
CA ALA A 52 2.55 7.66 -5.46
C ALA A 52 3.50 6.65 -4.80
N MET A 53 3.09 5.37 -4.71
CA MET A 53 3.91 4.31 -4.12
C MET A 53 5.21 4.07 -4.90
N MET A 54 5.17 4.12 -6.23
CA MET A 54 6.35 4.05 -7.09
C MET A 54 7.30 5.22 -6.84
N ALA A 55 6.77 6.45 -6.73
CA ALA A 55 7.57 7.63 -6.42
C ALA A 55 8.20 7.58 -5.01
N TRP A 56 7.62 6.80 -4.09
CA TRP A 56 8.18 6.54 -2.76
C TRP A 56 9.10 5.31 -2.72
N HIS A 57 9.31 4.63 -3.86
CA HIS A 57 10.09 3.40 -3.96
C HIS A 57 9.56 2.25 -3.09
N MET A 58 8.25 2.18 -2.89
CA MET A 58 7.60 1.04 -2.25
C MET A 58 7.39 -0.09 -3.27
N PRO A 59 7.72 -1.36 -2.95
CA PRO A 59 7.21 -2.50 -3.70
C PRO A 59 5.68 -2.52 -3.64
N ILE A 60 5.03 -2.83 -4.77
CA ILE A 60 3.58 -2.84 -4.89
C ILE A 60 3.10 -4.27 -5.14
N VAL A 61 2.12 -4.71 -4.35
CA VAL A 61 1.41 -5.97 -4.50
C VAL A 61 -0.02 -5.66 -4.94
N ASN A 62 -0.44 -6.28 -6.05
CA ASN A 62 -1.76 -6.07 -6.65
C ASN A 62 -2.52 -7.41 -6.76
N PRO A 63 -3.26 -7.80 -5.71
CA PRO A 63 -4.14 -8.98 -5.73
C PRO A 63 -5.23 -8.85 -6.80
N SER A 64 -5.60 -9.97 -7.43
CA SER A 64 -6.61 -9.98 -8.49
C SER A 64 -7.99 -10.43 -8.01
N ASN A 65 -8.09 -11.02 -6.82
CA ASN A 65 -9.33 -11.50 -6.22
C ASN A 65 -9.25 -11.54 -4.67
N VAL A 66 -10.36 -11.88 -4.01
CA VAL A 66 -10.46 -11.91 -2.54
C VAL A 66 -9.54 -12.96 -1.89
N ALA A 67 -9.34 -14.12 -2.54
CA ALA A 67 -8.42 -15.13 -2.01
C ALA A 67 -6.97 -14.65 -2.09
N ASP A 68 -6.59 -13.99 -3.18
CA ASP A 68 -5.29 -13.34 -3.34
C ASP A 68 -5.08 -12.28 -2.27
N MET A 69 -6.12 -11.55 -1.86
CA MET A 69 -5.97 -10.53 -0.81
C MET A 69 -5.41 -11.11 0.50
N LEU A 70 -5.87 -12.30 0.87
CA LEU A 70 -5.38 -12.99 2.06
C LEU A 70 -3.95 -13.50 1.86
N GLN A 71 -3.72 -14.25 0.77
CA GLN A 71 -2.41 -14.86 0.51
C GLN A 71 -1.33 -13.81 0.26
N PHE A 72 -1.61 -12.85 -0.60
CA PHE A 72 -0.67 -11.79 -0.94
C PHE A 72 -0.55 -10.73 0.15
N GLY A 73 -1.56 -10.57 1.02
CA GLY A 73 -1.44 -9.76 2.22
C GLY A 73 -0.36 -10.31 3.17
N LEU A 74 -0.40 -11.62 3.42
CA LEU A 74 0.64 -12.31 4.22
C LEU A 74 2.01 -12.24 3.54
N TYR A 75 2.06 -12.43 2.21
CA TYR A 75 3.28 -12.23 1.43
C TYR A 75 3.80 -10.80 1.55
N GLY A 76 2.95 -9.77 1.48
CA GLY A 76 3.34 -8.37 1.60
C GLY A 76 4.00 -8.06 2.96
N TRP A 77 3.49 -8.63 4.05
CA TRP A 77 4.15 -8.55 5.36
C TRP A 77 5.50 -9.24 5.40
N ALA A 78 5.62 -10.42 4.79
CA ALA A 78 6.90 -11.12 4.68
C ALA A 78 7.91 -10.34 3.82
N LEU A 79 7.46 -9.82 2.68
CA LEU A 79 8.24 -9.00 1.76
C LEU A 79 8.76 -7.75 2.48
N SER A 80 7.89 -7.03 3.21
CA SER A 80 8.29 -5.85 3.96
C SER A 80 9.38 -6.15 5.00
N ARG A 81 9.24 -7.26 5.74
CA ARG A 81 10.24 -7.70 6.72
C ARG A 81 11.56 -8.08 6.07
N PHE A 82 11.52 -8.65 4.88
CA PHE A 82 12.69 -9.10 4.15
C PHE A 82 13.44 -7.95 3.48
N SER A 83 12.73 -7.05 2.79
CA SER A 83 13.34 -5.93 2.06
C SER A 83 13.72 -4.75 2.96
N GLY A 84 13.13 -4.68 4.16
CA GLY A 84 13.19 -3.49 5.01
C GLY A 84 12.39 -2.31 4.48
N THR A 85 11.67 -2.46 3.37
CA THR A 85 10.79 -1.41 2.83
C THR A 85 9.36 -1.59 3.32
N TRP A 86 8.56 -0.54 3.23
CA TRP A 86 7.11 -0.61 3.37
C TRP A 86 6.53 -1.13 2.05
N VAL A 87 5.51 -1.98 2.13
CA VAL A 87 4.89 -2.59 0.94
C VAL A 87 3.53 -1.93 0.68
N GLY A 88 3.39 -1.38 -0.52
CA GLY A 88 2.11 -0.93 -1.06
C GLY A 88 1.24 -2.13 -1.43
N PHE A 89 -0.03 -2.09 -1.05
CA PHE A 89 -0.96 -3.18 -1.29
C PHE A 89 -2.27 -2.62 -1.84
N LYS A 90 -2.66 -3.06 -3.04
CA LYS A 90 -3.86 -2.57 -3.69
C LYS A 90 -5.08 -3.35 -3.26
N ALA A 91 -6.11 -2.64 -2.82
CA ALA A 91 -7.44 -3.18 -2.57
C ALA A 91 -8.41 -2.51 -3.54
N ILE A 92 -8.62 -3.16 -4.69
CA ILE A 92 -9.57 -2.76 -5.74
C ILE A 92 -10.77 -3.68 -5.70
#